data_AF-A0A9X4KW58-F1
#
_entry.id   AF-A0A9X4KW58-F1
#
_cell.length_a   1.000
_cell.length_b   1.000
_cell.length_c   1.000
_cell.angle_alpha   90.00
_cell.angle_beta   90.00
_cell.angle_gamma   90.00
#
_symmetry.space_group_name_H-M   'P 1'
#
loop_
_entity.id
_entity.type
_entity.pdbx_description
1 polymer ?
#
loop_
_entity_poly.entity_id
_entity_poly.type
_entity_poly.pdbx_seq_one_letter_code
_entity_poly.pdbx_strand_id
1 'polypeptide(L)'
;MKDKQTERWSTYEPFFVELGDKKVADIIITNHARVRWTDRVESEKTGFSDIAEFLWQCLKEGRVVSYYRNEEDVYTIDDDLVFVAEFAVSDKEVDLIGNPLHKMIVVTFLGRMSETMELRDLKTYYSWLRHSRRMTLIKNNRKRR
;
A
#
# COMPACT_ATOMS: atom_id res chain seq x y z
N MET A 1 -9.01 -2.75 23.27
CA MET A 1 -8.52 -3.05 24.64
C MET A 1 -7.03 -3.28 24.55
N LYS A 2 -6.25 -2.64 25.44
CA LYS A 2 -4.78 -2.78 25.49
C LYS A 2 -4.45 -3.92 26.45
N ASP A 3 -3.92 -5.02 25.94
CA ASP A 3 -3.39 -6.06 26.81
C ASP A 3 -1.99 -5.68 27.31
N LYS A 4 -1.97 -5.36 28.60
CA LYS A 4 -0.81 -5.43 29.47
C LYS A 4 -0.56 -6.90 29.77
N GLN A 5 0.50 -7.46 29.22
CA GLN A 5 1.44 -8.35 29.93
C GLN A 5 2.53 -8.74 28.94
N THR A 6 3.72 -8.17 29.11
CA THR A 6 5.05 -8.82 29.01
C THR A 6 6.09 -7.71 29.21
N GLU A 7 6.55 -7.52 30.45
CA GLU A 7 7.79 -6.79 30.71
C GLU A 7 8.91 -7.80 31.00
N ARG A 8 10.10 -7.50 30.45
CA ARG A 8 11.44 -8.06 30.73
C ARG A 8 11.97 -9.16 29.79
N TRP A 9 12.52 -8.77 28.64
CA TRP A 9 13.96 -8.54 28.45
C TRP A 9 14.22 -7.97 27.03
N SER A 10 15.06 -6.93 27.00
CA SER A 10 15.84 -6.32 25.92
C SER A 10 15.63 -6.73 24.44
N THR A 11 15.51 -5.68 23.62
CA THR A 11 15.58 -5.64 22.14
C THR A 11 14.21 -5.82 21.46
N TYR A 12 13.40 -4.76 21.48
CA TYR A 12 12.26 -4.63 20.57
C TYR A 12 12.84 -4.50 19.16
N GLU A 13 13.04 -5.62 18.47
CA GLU A 13 13.32 -5.59 17.04
C GLU A 13 12.08 -5.01 16.35
N PRO A 14 12.20 -3.85 15.66
CA PRO A 14 11.05 -3.29 14.99
C PRO A 14 10.60 -4.27 13.90
N PHE A 15 9.37 -4.76 14.03
CA PHE A 15 8.79 -5.70 13.08
C PHE A 15 8.63 -4.99 11.73
N PHE A 16 9.29 -5.49 10.68
CA PHE A 16 9.12 -5.05 9.31
C PHE A 16 8.97 -6.24 8.36
N VAL A 17 8.34 -6.00 7.22
CA VAL A 17 8.24 -6.95 6.11
C VAL A 17 8.91 -6.34 4.88
N GLU A 18 9.71 -7.13 4.18
CA GLU A 18 10.39 -6.67 2.96
C GLU A 18 9.45 -6.69 1.76
N LEU A 19 9.45 -5.61 0.98
CA LEU A 19 8.77 -5.50 -0.30
C LEU A 19 9.72 -4.84 -1.29
N GLY A 20 10.38 -5.65 -2.11
CA GLY A 20 11.43 -5.16 -3.00
C GLY A 20 12.63 -4.59 -2.23
N ASP A 21 12.92 -3.31 -2.42
CA ASP A 21 13.97 -2.59 -1.69
C ASP A 21 13.46 -1.89 -0.41
N LYS A 22 12.16 -2.04 -0.08
CA LYS A 22 11.52 -1.36 1.05
C LYS A 22 11.36 -2.30 2.25
N LYS A 23 11.61 -1.75 3.44
CA LYS A 23 11.31 -2.40 4.73
C LYS A 23 10.04 -1.78 5.31
N VAL A 24 8.89 -2.40 5.08
CA VAL A 24 7.57 -1.91 5.49
C VAL A 24 7.35 -2.19 6.97
N ALA A 25 7.26 -1.12 7.78
CA ALA A 25 6.98 -1.22 9.21
C ALA A 25 5.59 -0.70 9.60
N ASP A 26 4.94 0.06 8.71
CA ASP A 26 3.61 0.63 8.94
C ASP A 26 2.83 0.70 7.62
N ILE A 27 1.50 0.58 7.72
CA ILE A 27 0.58 0.66 6.58
C ILE A 27 -0.48 1.72 6.88
N ILE A 28 -0.52 2.75 6.04
CA ILE A 28 -1.47 3.86 6.13
C ILE A 28 -2.46 3.73 4.98
N ILE A 29 -3.73 3.55 5.30
CA ILE A 29 -4.81 3.54 4.32
C ILE A 29 -5.39 4.95 4.20
N THR A 30 -5.27 5.57 3.03
CA THR A 30 -5.89 6.88 2.80
C THR A 30 -7.42 6.75 2.72
N ASN A 31 -8.13 7.85 3.00
CA ASN A 31 -9.59 7.86 2.82
C ASN A 31 -9.99 7.56 1.36
N HIS A 32 -9.17 7.98 0.40
CA HIS A 32 -9.42 7.70 -1.01
C HIS A 32 -9.31 6.20 -1.32
N ALA A 33 -8.28 5.53 -0.81
CA ALA A 33 -8.14 4.08 -0.92
C ALA A 33 -9.32 3.35 -0.28
N ARG A 34 -9.73 3.75 0.93
CA ARG A 34 -10.86 3.12 1.63
C ARG A 34 -12.17 3.22 0.86
N VAL A 35 -12.48 4.38 0.27
CA VAL A 35 -13.66 4.53 -0.61
C VAL A 35 -13.55 3.62 -1.82
N ARG A 36 -12.38 3.57 -2.46
CA ARG A 36 -12.16 2.75 -3.66
C ARG A 36 -12.19 1.25 -3.39
N TRP A 37 -11.80 0.81 -2.19
CA TRP A 37 -11.97 -0.57 -1.76
C TRP A 37 -13.44 -0.97 -1.79
N THR A 38 -14.29 -0.19 -1.10
CA THR A 38 -15.74 -0.44 -1.06
C THR A 38 -16.38 -0.38 -2.45
N ASP A 39 -15.89 0.49 -3.32
CA ASP A 39 -16.46 0.65 -4.66
C ASP A 39 -16.03 -0.46 -5.66
N ARG A 40 -14.86 -1.09 -5.48
CA ARG A 40 -14.18 -1.85 -6.56
C ARG A 40 -13.53 -3.16 -6.15
N VAL A 41 -13.50 -3.49 -4.86
CA VAL A 41 -12.78 -4.67 -4.36
C VAL A 41 -13.71 -5.58 -3.58
N GLU A 42 -14.43 -5.02 -2.61
CA GLU A 42 -15.40 -5.75 -1.80
C GLU A 42 -16.63 -4.89 -1.54
N SER A 43 -17.80 -5.53 -1.57
CA SER A 43 -19.10 -4.91 -1.33
C SER A 43 -19.47 -4.85 0.16
N GLU A 44 -18.76 -5.57 1.02
CA GLU A 44 -18.94 -5.50 2.46
C GLU A 44 -18.24 -4.26 3.04
N LYS A 45 -18.88 -3.63 4.05
CA LYS A 45 -18.33 -2.43 4.69
C LYS A 45 -17.11 -2.79 5.53
N THR A 46 -15.94 -2.71 4.93
CA THR A 46 -14.65 -2.80 5.64
C THR A 46 -14.20 -1.44 6.18
N GLY A 47 -13.63 -1.47 7.38
CA GLY A 47 -12.95 -0.35 8.01
C GLY A 47 -11.50 -0.21 7.55
N PHE A 48 -10.85 0.88 7.96
CA PHE A 48 -9.41 1.09 7.70
C PHE A 48 -8.55 -0.03 8.30
N SER A 49 -8.93 -0.55 9.48
CA SER A 49 -8.26 -1.67 10.15
C SER A 49 -8.26 -2.92 9.29
N ASP A 50 -9.40 -3.25 8.72
CA ASP A 50 -9.61 -4.53 8.04
C ASP A 50 -8.82 -4.56 6.72
N ILE A 51 -8.81 -3.43 6.00
CA ILE A 51 -7.98 -3.26 4.80
C ILE A 51 -6.48 -3.35 5.16
N ALA A 52 -6.06 -2.71 6.26
CA ALA A 52 -4.66 -2.75 6.68
C ALA A 52 -4.24 -4.17 7.13
N GLU A 53 -5.11 -4.89 7.85
CA GLU A 53 -4.88 -6.26 8.28
C GLU A 53 -4.78 -7.22 7.09
N PHE A 54 -5.68 -7.11 6.12
CA PHE A 54 -5.61 -7.84 4.85
C PHE A 54 -4.27 -7.62 4.13
N LEU A 55 -3.85 -6.35 4.00
CA LEU A 55 -2.57 -6.04 3.34
C LEU A 55 -1.37 -6.57 4.14
N TRP A 56 -1.40 -6.49 5.47
CA TRP A 56 -0.36 -7.08 6.31
C TRP A 56 -0.26 -8.60 6.11
N GLN A 57 -1.39 -9.30 6.03
CA GLN A 57 -1.40 -10.72 5.75
C GLN A 57 -0.78 -11.00 4.37
N CYS A 58 -1.21 -10.27 3.34
CA CYS A 58 -0.67 -10.43 1.98
C CYS A 58 0.83 -10.17 1.91
N LEU A 59 1.34 -9.16 2.62
CA LEU A 59 2.78 -8.87 2.69
C LEU A 59 3.56 -10.00 3.38
N LYS A 60 3.07 -10.47 4.53
CA LYS A 60 3.71 -11.57 5.28
C LYS A 60 3.75 -12.88 4.48
N GLU A 61 2.72 -13.12 3.67
CA GLU A 61 2.63 -14.28 2.77
C GLU A 61 3.42 -14.07 1.46
N GLY A 62 4.02 -12.90 1.23
CA GLY A 62 4.78 -12.61 0.00
C GLY A 62 3.90 -12.50 -1.26
N ARG A 63 2.61 -12.23 -1.09
CA ARG A 63 1.61 -12.17 -2.18
C ARG A 63 1.57 -10.82 -2.89
N VAL A 64 2.19 -9.79 -2.31
CA VAL A 64 2.27 -8.45 -2.91
C VAL A 64 3.47 -8.38 -3.85
N VAL A 65 3.21 -8.09 -5.12
CA VAL A 65 4.25 -8.00 -6.16
C VAL A 65 4.20 -6.62 -6.80
N SER A 66 5.38 -6.06 -7.09
CA SER A 66 5.48 -4.83 -7.89
C SER A 66 5.17 -5.14 -9.34
N TYR A 67 4.13 -4.51 -9.89
CA TYR A 67 3.71 -4.72 -11.28
C TYR A 67 4.45 -3.80 -12.25
N TYR A 68 4.65 -2.53 -11.86
CA TYR A 68 5.35 -1.56 -12.69
C TYR A 68 6.35 -0.79 -11.82
N ARG A 69 7.65 -0.92 -12.11
CA ARG A 69 8.75 -0.28 -11.34
C ARG A 69 9.19 1.08 -11.89
N ASN A 70 8.48 1.63 -12.88
CA ASN A 70 8.84 2.94 -13.46
C ASN A 70 8.22 4.08 -12.63
N GLU A 71 7.34 4.89 -13.24
CA GLU A 71 6.87 6.16 -12.67
C GLU A 71 5.75 6.03 -11.62
N GLU A 72 5.17 4.85 -11.46
CA GLU A 72 4.00 4.64 -10.62
C GLU A 72 4.22 3.40 -9.76
N ASP A 73 4.20 3.60 -8.44
CA ASP A 73 4.34 2.55 -7.44
C ASP A 73 3.07 1.67 -7.39
N VAL A 74 2.90 0.84 -8.44
CA VAL A 74 1.75 -0.04 -8.65
C VAL A 74 2.08 -1.46 -8.22
N TYR A 75 1.17 -2.04 -7.46
CA TYR A 75 1.31 -3.36 -6.86
C TYR A 75 0.10 -4.23 -7.18
N THR A 76 0.36 -5.52 -7.31
CA THR A 76 -0.66 -6.58 -7.45
C THR A 76 -0.64 -7.50 -6.25
N ILE A 77 -1.81 -8.05 -5.93
CA ILE A 77 -1.98 -9.19 -5.02
C ILE A 77 -2.60 -10.32 -5.83
N ASP A 78 -1.95 -11.48 -5.82
CA ASP A 78 -2.35 -12.69 -6.57
C ASP A 78 -2.58 -12.44 -8.06
N ASP A 79 -1.85 -11.51 -8.66
CA ASP A 79 -2.02 -11.08 -10.05
C ASP A 79 -3.45 -10.64 -10.42
N ASP A 80 -4.27 -10.29 -9.42
CA ASP A 80 -5.67 -9.91 -9.61
C ASP A 80 -5.98 -8.53 -9.03
N LEU A 81 -5.80 -8.35 -7.73
CA LEU A 81 -6.12 -7.08 -7.06
C LEU A 81 -5.00 -6.07 -7.31
N VAL A 82 -5.33 -4.92 -7.88
CA VAL A 82 -4.38 -3.86 -8.22
C VAL A 82 -4.55 -2.65 -7.32
N PHE A 83 -3.44 -2.15 -6.77
CA PHE A 83 -3.42 -0.95 -5.95
C PHE A 83 -2.18 -0.11 -6.17
N VAL A 84 -2.23 1.15 -5.71
CA VAL A 84 -1.13 2.12 -5.77
C VAL A 84 -0.75 2.51 -4.35
N ALA A 85 0.55 2.48 -4.05
CA ALA A 85 1.06 2.85 -2.74
C ALA A 85 2.34 3.67 -2.84
N GLU A 86 2.44 4.76 -2.08
CA GLU A 86 3.67 5.53 -1.94
C GLU A 86 4.44 5.07 -0.69
N PHE A 87 5.75 5.31 -0.66
CA PHE A 87 6.58 4.99 0.50
C PHE A 87 7.21 6.26 1.08
N ALA A 88 7.07 6.42 2.40
CA ALA A 88 7.75 7.46 3.15
C ALA A 88 8.72 6.81 4.15
N VAL A 89 9.91 7.38 4.30
CA VAL A 89 10.84 6.97 5.35
C VAL A 89 10.23 7.33 6.72
N SER A 90 10.33 6.40 7.67
CA SER A 90 9.92 6.65 9.05
C SER A 90 10.97 7.51 9.75
N ASP A 91 10.61 8.75 10.11
CA ASP A 91 11.51 9.66 10.84
C ASP A 91 11.87 9.18 12.26
N LYS A 92 11.16 8.17 12.77
CA LYS A 92 11.22 7.72 14.17
C LYS A 92 11.80 6.33 14.35
N GLU A 93 11.91 5.55 13.27
CA GLU A 93 12.16 4.13 13.36
C GLU A 93 13.21 3.69 12.33
N VAL A 94 14.25 3.05 12.83
CA VAL A 94 15.32 2.42 12.07
C VAL A 94 15.46 0.98 12.55
N ASP A 95 15.95 0.09 11.69
CA ASP A 95 16.26 -1.27 12.11
C ASP A 95 17.50 -1.32 13.03
N LEU A 96 17.84 -2.53 13.50
CA LEU A 96 18.96 -2.75 14.42
C LEU A 96 20.34 -2.36 13.84
N ILE A 97 20.45 -2.23 12.51
CA ILE A 97 21.68 -1.89 11.79
C ILE A 97 21.63 -0.41 11.32
N GLY A 98 20.55 0.31 11.63
CA GLY A 98 20.37 1.71 11.29
C GLY A 98 19.74 1.96 9.91
N ASN A 99 19.21 0.93 9.24
CA ASN A 99 18.51 1.14 7.96
C ASN A 99 17.15 1.80 8.19
N PRO A 100 16.72 2.68 7.26
CA PRO A 100 15.42 3.32 7.35
C PRO A 100 14.28 2.31 7.21
N LEU A 101 13.31 2.38 8.13
CA LEU A 101 12.02 1.71 7.95
C LEU A 101 11.08 2.61 7.15
N HIS A 102 10.11 1.99 6.47
CA HIS A 102 9.22 2.66 5.55
C HIS A 102 7.76 2.51 5.99
N LYS A 103 6.99 3.57 5.77
CA LYS A 103 5.54 3.57 5.85
C LYS A 103 4.99 3.40 4.45
N MET A 104 4.19 2.36 4.24
CA MET A 104 3.46 2.16 2.99
C MET A 104 2.15 2.93 3.06
N ILE A 105 1.98 3.93 2.19
CA ILE A 105 0.80 4.78 2.12
C ILE A 105 -0.03 4.34 0.93
N VAL A 106 -1.11 3.60 1.18
CA VAL A 106 -2.02 3.12 0.14
C VAL A 106 -2.88 4.28 -0.35
N VAL A 107 -2.60 4.73 -1.57
CA VAL A 107 -3.23 5.91 -2.19
C VAL A 107 -4.57 5.54 -2.79
N THR A 108 -4.66 4.42 -3.49
CA THR A 108 -5.91 3.97 -4.13
C THR A 108 -5.91 2.48 -4.43
N PHE A 109 -7.11 1.91 -4.54
CA PHE A 109 -7.33 0.62 -5.20
C PHE A 109 -7.88 0.88 -6.61
N LEU A 110 -7.31 0.19 -7.60
CA LEU A 110 -7.80 0.29 -8.97
C LEU A 110 -8.96 -0.68 -9.21
N GLY A 111 -8.92 -1.86 -8.60
CA GLY A 111 -9.91 -2.93 -8.70
C GLY A 111 -9.25 -4.28 -8.97
N ARG A 112 -10.05 -5.25 -9.40
CA ARG A 112 -9.61 -6.61 -9.78
C ARG A 112 -9.47 -6.76 -11.29
N MET A 113 -8.38 -7.36 -11.77
CA MET A 113 -8.16 -7.66 -13.20
C MET A 113 -9.13 -8.73 -13.73
N SER A 114 -9.60 -9.61 -12.86
CA SER A 114 -10.62 -10.61 -13.15
C SER A 114 -11.98 -9.98 -13.47
N GLU A 115 -12.30 -8.83 -12.85
CA GLU A 115 -13.57 -8.14 -12.99
C GLU A 115 -13.52 -6.97 -13.99
N THR A 116 -12.39 -6.25 -14.06
CA THR A 116 -12.22 -5.04 -14.88
C THR A 116 -11.22 -5.30 -16.00
N MET A 117 -11.74 -5.50 -17.22
CA MET A 117 -10.91 -5.83 -18.40
C MET A 117 -9.85 -4.77 -18.70
N GLU A 118 -10.14 -3.50 -18.42
CA GLU A 118 -9.23 -2.38 -18.65
C GLU A 118 -7.98 -2.46 -17.77
N LEU A 119 -8.04 -3.13 -16.62
CA LEU A 119 -6.89 -3.32 -15.73
C LEU A 119 -5.92 -4.40 -16.19
N ARG A 120 -6.27 -5.20 -17.22
CA ARG A 120 -5.35 -6.21 -17.76
C ARG A 120 -4.18 -5.60 -18.53
N ASP A 121 -4.38 -4.42 -19.09
CA ASP A 121 -3.32 -3.61 -19.71
C ASP A 121 -3.16 -2.31 -18.92
N LEU A 122 -2.46 -2.39 -17.79
CA LEU A 122 -2.26 -1.23 -16.91
C LEU A 122 -1.52 -0.09 -17.63
N LYS A 123 -0.62 -0.38 -18.57
CA LYS A 123 0.07 0.66 -19.35
C LYS A 123 -0.92 1.48 -20.17
N THR A 124 -1.86 0.82 -20.84
CA THR A 124 -2.92 1.49 -21.58
C THR A 124 -3.91 2.17 -20.65
N TYR A 125 -4.28 1.52 -19.54
CA TYR A 125 -5.16 2.09 -18.51
C TYR A 125 -4.64 3.44 -17.99
N TYR A 126 -3.37 3.50 -17.60
CA TYR A 126 -2.76 4.73 -17.09
C TYR A 126 -2.53 5.78 -18.18
N SER A 127 -2.19 5.36 -19.40
CA SER A 127 -2.14 6.27 -20.55
C SER A 127 -3.51 6.94 -20.73
N TRP A 128 -4.60 6.17 -20.70
CA TRP A 128 -5.96 6.72 -20.78
C TRP A 128 -6.34 7.58 -19.57
N LEU A 129 -5.96 7.19 -18.35
CA LEU A 129 -6.24 7.93 -17.13
C LEU A 129 -5.57 9.32 -17.13
N ARG A 130 -4.32 9.39 -17.60
CA ARG A 130 -3.53 10.62 -17.79
C ARG A 130 -4.19 11.58 -18.79
N HIS A 131 -4.80 11.05 -19.85
CA HIS A 131 -5.43 11.86 -20.89
C HIS A 131 -6.89 12.24 -20.57
N SER A 132 -7.59 11.48 -19.73
CA SER A 132 -9.01 11.68 -19.41
C SER A 132 -9.29 12.63 -18.23
N ARG A 133 -8.26 13.30 -17.66
CA ARG A 133 -8.35 14.12 -16.44
C ARG A 133 -8.92 13.40 -15.21
N ARG A 134 -9.06 12.06 -15.24
CA ARG A 134 -9.48 11.23 -14.08
C ARG A 134 -8.36 10.95 -13.08
N MET A 135 -7.15 11.45 -13.33
CA MET A 135 -6.03 11.35 -12.41
C MET A 135 -6.17 12.31 -11.24
N THR A 136 -6.87 11.89 -10.19
CA THR A 136 -6.58 12.35 -8.82
C THR A 136 -5.44 11.54 -8.18
N LEU A 137 -4.63 10.87 -8.99
CA LEU A 137 -3.68 9.86 -8.52
C LEU A 137 -2.27 10.36 -8.28
N ILE A 138 -1.84 11.49 -8.84
CA ILE A 138 -0.42 11.86 -8.77
C ILE A 138 -0.28 13.38 -8.70
N LYS A 139 0.50 13.84 -7.72
CA LYS A 139 0.97 15.22 -7.43
C LYS A 139 0.06 16.09 -6.55
N ASN A 140 0.08 15.79 -5.25
CA ASN A 140 0.09 16.83 -4.21
C ASN A 140 1.47 16.91 -3.56
N ASN A 141 2.52 17.04 -4.37
CA ASN A 141 3.82 17.47 -3.86
C ASN A 141 3.68 18.96 -3.52
N ARG A 142 3.16 19.27 -2.33
CA ARG A 142 3.07 20.63 -1.81
C ARG A 142 4.49 21.18 -1.73
N LYS A 143 4.88 22.02 -2.69
CA LYS A 143 6.01 22.95 -2.55
C LYS A 143 5.78 23.76 -1.27
N ARG A 144 6.50 23.42 -0.19
CA ARG A 144 6.73 24.35 0.91
C ARG A 144 7.56 25.50 0.34
N ARG A 145 6.98 26.70 0.40
CA ARG A 145 7.67 27.95 0.17
C ARG A 145 8.21 28.45 1.50
#